data_AF-W2MH89-F1
#
_entry.id   AF-W2MH89-F1
#
_cell.length_a   1.000
_cell.length_b   1.000
_cell.length_c   1.000
_cell.angle_alpha   90.00
_cell.angle_beta   90.00
_cell.angle_gamma   90.00
#
_symmetry.space_group_name_H-M   'P 1'
#
loop_
_entity.id
_entity.type
_entity.pdbx_description
1 polymer ?
#
loop_
_entity_poly.entity_id
_entity_poly.type
_entity_poly.pdbx_seq_one_letter_code
_entity_poly.pdbx_strand_id
1 'polypeptide(L)'
;MMTITHSSLALLVVVSAISSDISIAFSNLRTTPRNLQTYSSYDGYFQQMLDAVNAERAKAGLSALCTNKKLAAAAARHSKDMADNDFMEHDGSDGSTMSERVTAAGYQWTAVAENVAAGQEDVASVMESWMNSEGHRANILGADYTMFGTAYAYNADSTYKHYWTQDFGAGDTEACDSGSSTASQSTDQTQQQTSSQSTDQTQQQTQQEDVAGEASTSQDYTTAPSTTAPTTTAPPATTAPPATEAPATEAPTTEAPSTEAPTTEAPSTDAPYTESPAIETPGCKVRK
;
A
#
# COMPACT_ATOMS: atom_id res chain seq x y z
N MET A 1 66.19 -52.55 -8.83
CA MET A 1 64.98 -52.29 -8.02
C MET A 1 64.14 -51.31 -8.80
N MET A 2 63.18 -51.80 -9.58
CA MET A 2 61.80 -52.09 -9.18
C MET A 2 60.93 -50.83 -9.31
N THR A 3 60.17 -50.86 -10.40
CA THR A 3 58.98 -50.10 -10.77
C THR A 3 57.96 -49.95 -9.63
N ILE A 4 57.07 -48.94 -9.74
CA ILE A 4 55.61 -48.93 -9.45
C ILE A 4 55.21 -47.43 -9.36
N THR A 5 54.71 -46.76 -10.40
CA THR A 5 53.38 -46.79 -11.06
C THR A 5 52.33 -45.86 -10.41
N HIS A 6 51.40 -45.45 -11.29
CA HIS A 6 50.08 -44.84 -11.08
C HIS A 6 50.07 -43.30 -11.15
N SER A 7 49.12 -42.65 -11.82
CA SER A 7 47.98 -43.09 -12.64
C SER A 7 47.33 -41.83 -13.19
N SER A 8 46.81 -41.90 -14.41
CA SER A 8 45.58 -41.23 -14.87
C SER A 8 45.55 -39.68 -14.82
N LEU A 9 44.88 -38.94 -15.69
CA LEU A 9 43.76 -39.23 -16.56
C LEU A 9 43.79 -38.12 -17.63
N ALA A 10 43.60 -38.48 -18.90
CA ALA A 10 43.33 -37.50 -19.93
C ALA A 10 41.97 -36.84 -19.66
N LEU A 11 41.93 -35.51 -19.56
CA LEU A 11 40.70 -34.75 -19.76
C LEU A 11 40.86 -33.93 -21.04
N LEU A 12 40.21 -34.43 -22.07
CA LEU A 12 40.00 -33.81 -23.37
C LEU A 12 39.04 -32.61 -23.17
N VAL A 13 39.54 -31.38 -23.20
CA VAL A 13 38.68 -30.20 -23.35
C VAL A 13 38.72 -29.79 -24.82
N VAL A 14 37.67 -30.18 -25.54
CA VAL A 14 37.36 -29.64 -26.86
C VAL A 14 36.90 -28.20 -26.67
N VAL A 15 37.74 -27.25 -27.09
CA VAL A 15 37.34 -25.85 -27.21
C VAL A 15 36.49 -25.73 -28.48
N SER A 16 35.17 -25.86 -28.33
CA SER A 16 34.23 -25.40 -29.36
C SER A 16 34.07 -23.89 -29.22
N ALA A 17 34.59 -23.15 -30.19
CA ALA A 17 34.31 -21.74 -30.36
C ALA A 17 32.79 -21.55 -30.49
N ILE A 18 32.18 -20.89 -29.50
CA ILE A 18 30.85 -20.29 -29.63
C ILE A 18 31.00 -18.78 -29.64
N SER A 19 30.20 -18.19 -30.52
CA SER A 19 30.24 -16.86 -31.08
C SER A 19 30.38 -15.71 -30.09
N SER A 20 31.03 -14.65 -30.56
CA SER A 20 31.17 -13.33 -29.93
C SER A 20 29.86 -12.55 -29.85
N ASP A 21 28.81 -13.13 -29.24
CA ASP A 21 27.51 -12.45 -29.05
C ASP A 21 26.99 -12.61 -27.61
N ILE A 22 27.89 -12.75 -26.64
CA ILE A 22 27.57 -12.58 -25.22
C ILE A 22 28.15 -11.22 -24.78
N SER A 23 27.62 -10.15 -25.33
CA SER A 23 27.85 -8.79 -24.82
C SER A 23 26.58 -7.92 -24.86
N ILE A 24 25.43 -8.49 -25.27
CA ILE A 24 24.13 -7.82 -25.21
C ILE A 24 23.11 -8.74 -24.52
N ALA A 25 23.46 -9.24 -23.33
CA ALA A 25 22.49 -9.88 -22.44
C ALA A 25 22.74 -9.56 -20.95
N PHE A 26 23.65 -8.63 -20.64
CA PHE A 26 23.93 -8.18 -19.27
C PHE A 26 23.72 -6.68 -19.03
N SER A 27 23.27 -5.92 -20.02
CA SER A 27 22.93 -4.49 -19.83
C SER A 27 21.54 -4.25 -19.22
N ASN A 28 20.77 -5.32 -18.96
CA ASN A 28 19.42 -5.23 -18.38
C ASN A 28 19.25 -5.93 -17.02
N LEU A 29 20.34 -6.37 -16.37
CA LEU A 29 20.36 -6.31 -14.91
C LEU A 29 20.64 -4.86 -14.51
N ARG A 30 19.68 -3.97 -14.82
CA ARG A 30 19.52 -2.78 -14.01
C ARG A 30 19.17 -3.32 -12.64
N THR A 31 20.19 -3.43 -11.80
CA THR A 31 20.03 -3.27 -10.37
C THR A 31 19.23 -1.99 -10.24
N THR A 32 17.90 -2.09 -10.09
CA THR A 32 17.13 -0.99 -9.54
C THR A 32 17.88 -0.69 -8.25
N PRO A 33 18.51 0.49 -8.11
CA PRO A 33 19.07 0.82 -6.82
C PRO A 33 17.89 0.68 -5.87
N ARG A 34 17.97 -0.28 -4.94
CA ARG A 34 17.12 -0.25 -3.74
C ARG A 34 17.58 0.98 -3.00
N ASN A 35 17.11 2.12 -3.49
CA ASN A 35 17.21 3.36 -2.79
C ASN A 35 16.43 3.08 -1.52
N LEU A 36 17.13 3.01 -0.39
CA LEU A 36 16.55 3.06 0.96
C LEU A 36 15.85 4.42 1.05
N GLN A 37 14.74 4.54 0.31
CA GLN A 37 14.15 5.81 -0.03
C GLN A 37 13.10 6.06 1.03
N THR A 38 13.53 6.66 2.13
CA THR A 38 12.60 7.35 3.00
C THR A 38 11.87 8.38 2.14
N TYR A 39 10.57 8.21 1.95
CA TYR A 39 9.80 9.17 1.18
C TYR A 39 9.70 10.46 1.97
N SER A 40 10.34 11.53 1.47
CA SER A 40 10.33 12.85 2.10
C SER A 40 9.16 13.73 1.65
N SER A 41 8.33 13.25 0.73
CA SER A 41 7.18 13.97 0.20
C SER A 41 6.08 13.02 -0.26
N TYR A 42 4.83 13.49 -0.20
CA TYR A 42 3.64 12.77 -0.63
C TYR A 42 3.76 12.25 -2.07
N ASP A 43 4.19 13.10 -2.99
CA ASP A 43 4.38 12.77 -4.42
C ASP A 43 5.39 11.63 -4.65
N GLY A 44 6.28 11.37 -3.67
CA GLY A 44 7.30 10.34 -3.77
C GLY A 44 6.76 8.91 -3.76
N TYR A 45 5.72 8.63 -2.99
CA TYR A 45 5.12 7.28 -2.87
C TYR A 45 3.69 7.20 -3.41
N PHE A 46 2.96 8.32 -3.37
CA PHE A 46 1.52 8.30 -3.56
C PHE A 46 1.09 7.77 -4.93
N GLN A 47 1.67 8.31 -6.01
CA GLN A 47 1.33 7.87 -7.36
C GLN A 47 1.73 6.41 -7.58
N GLN A 48 2.89 6.00 -7.07
CA GLN A 48 3.35 4.60 -7.17
C GLN A 48 2.37 3.65 -6.46
N MET A 49 1.87 4.05 -5.28
CA MET A 49 0.88 3.28 -4.53
C MET A 49 -0.45 3.16 -5.28
N LEU A 50 -0.97 4.27 -5.79
CA LEU A 50 -2.21 4.29 -6.57
C LEU A 50 -2.07 3.40 -7.83
N ASP A 51 -0.96 3.52 -8.54
CA ASP A 51 -0.68 2.72 -9.73
C ASP A 51 -0.60 1.22 -9.39
N ALA A 52 0.05 0.86 -8.28
CA ALA A 52 0.13 -0.53 -7.83
C ALA A 52 -1.24 -1.11 -7.45
N VAL A 53 -2.05 -0.36 -6.69
CA VAL A 53 -3.44 -0.73 -6.35
C VAL A 53 -4.26 -0.91 -7.63
N ASN A 54 -4.20 0.05 -8.55
CA ASN A 54 -4.96 0.00 -9.79
C ASN A 54 -4.48 -1.11 -10.75
N ALA A 55 -3.20 -1.47 -10.71
CA ALA A 55 -2.70 -2.64 -11.44
C ALA A 55 -3.31 -3.94 -10.92
N GLU A 56 -3.43 -4.12 -9.59
CA GLU A 56 -4.08 -5.30 -9.01
C GLU A 56 -5.59 -5.33 -9.32
N ARG A 57 -6.26 -4.18 -9.23
CA ARG A 57 -7.68 -4.04 -9.59
C ARG A 57 -7.93 -4.35 -11.07
N ALA A 58 -7.06 -3.90 -11.96
CA ALA A 58 -7.16 -4.20 -13.39
C ALA A 58 -7.03 -5.71 -13.67
N LYS A 59 -6.15 -6.44 -12.98
CA LYS A 59 -6.04 -7.91 -13.10
C LYS A 59 -7.34 -8.62 -12.69
N ALA A 60 -8.09 -8.04 -11.75
CA ALA A 60 -9.39 -8.53 -11.31
C ALA A 60 -10.58 -8.01 -12.14
N GLY A 61 -10.33 -7.22 -13.20
CA GLY A 61 -11.39 -6.62 -14.03
C GLY A 61 -12.19 -5.51 -13.34
N LEU A 62 -11.64 -4.91 -12.28
CA LEU A 62 -12.26 -3.82 -11.54
C LEU A 62 -11.83 -2.45 -12.09
N SER A 63 -12.72 -1.47 -11.94
CA SER A 63 -12.43 -0.08 -12.27
C SER A 63 -11.29 0.47 -11.41
N ALA A 64 -10.46 1.31 -12.02
CA ALA A 64 -9.42 2.05 -11.32
C ALA A 64 -10.05 3.00 -10.29
N LEU A 65 -9.41 3.09 -9.13
CA LEU A 65 -9.68 4.11 -8.12
C LEU A 65 -9.02 5.42 -8.55
N CYS A 66 -9.64 6.52 -8.16
CA CYS A 66 -9.04 7.84 -8.23
C CYS A 66 -8.70 8.36 -6.83
N THR A 67 -7.99 9.47 -6.77
CA THR A 67 -7.49 10.02 -5.50
C THR A 67 -8.56 10.85 -4.81
N ASN A 68 -8.55 10.85 -3.47
CA ASN A 68 -9.32 11.82 -2.69
C ASN A 68 -8.49 12.33 -1.50
N LYS A 69 -8.27 13.65 -1.44
CA LYS A 69 -7.43 14.30 -0.43
C LYS A 69 -7.92 14.14 1.01
N LYS A 70 -9.22 13.89 1.22
CA LYS A 70 -9.79 13.71 2.56
C LYS A 70 -9.45 12.33 3.09
N LEU A 71 -9.56 11.30 2.25
CA LEU A 71 -9.03 9.96 2.56
C LEU A 71 -7.52 10.01 2.80
N ALA A 72 -6.77 10.74 1.97
CA ALA A 72 -5.33 10.89 2.19
C ALA A 72 -5.00 11.60 3.51
N ALA A 73 -5.80 12.58 3.93
CA ALA A 73 -5.64 13.26 5.22
C ALA A 73 -5.93 12.32 6.41
N ALA A 74 -6.94 11.46 6.31
CA ALA A 74 -7.24 10.44 7.33
C ALA A 74 -6.09 9.42 7.44
N ALA A 75 -5.62 8.90 6.31
CA ALA A 75 -4.46 8.01 6.26
C ALA A 75 -3.20 8.67 6.84
N ALA A 76 -2.94 9.94 6.50
CA ALA A 76 -1.77 10.67 7.00
C ALA A 76 -1.79 10.88 8.51
N ARG A 77 -2.98 11.18 9.06
CA ARG A 77 -3.17 11.24 10.50
C ARG A 77 -2.81 9.91 11.16
N HIS A 78 -3.27 8.79 10.59
CA HIS A 78 -3.06 7.47 11.19
C HIS A 78 -1.63 6.96 11.06
N SER A 79 -1.02 7.06 9.88
CA SER A 79 0.38 6.69 9.68
C SER A 79 1.30 7.48 10.63
N LYS A 80 1.04 8.79 10.80
CA LYS A 80 1.79 9.62 11.75
C LYS A 80 1.58 9.17 13.20
N ASP A 81 0.36 8.87 13.60
CA ASP A 81 0.03 8.42 14.95
C ASP A 81 0.74 7.10 15.30
N MET A 82 0.68 6.12 14.40
CA MET A 82 1.40 4.84 14.52
C MET A 82 2.92 5.05 14.64
N ALA A 83 3.48 5.95 13.82
CA ALA A 83 4.90 6.25 13.84
C ALA A 83 5.35 6.99 15.11
N ASP A 84 4.56 7.94 15.61
CA ASP A 84 4.88 8.74 16.80
C ASP A 84 4.77 7.92 18.09
N ASN A 85 3.84 6.97 18.14
CA ASN A 85 3.53 6.18 19.34
C ASN A 85 4.04 4.72 19.28
N ASP A 86 4.80 4.38 18.23
CA ASP A 86 5.45 3.09 18.03
C ASP A 86 4.53 1.86 18.12
N PHE A 87 3.43 1.86 17.36
CA PHE A 87 2.47 0.75 17.29
C PHE A 87 1.97 0.51 15.87
N MET A 88 1.32 -0.63 15.62
CA MET A 88 0.65 -0.92 14.34
C MET A 88 -0.70 -1.59 14.61
N GLU A 89 -1.77 -0.79 14.54
CA GLU A 89 -3.15 -1.22 14.76
C GLU A 89 -4.09 -0.37 13.87
N HIS A 90 -5.35 -0.79 13.74
CA HIS A 90 -6.37 -0.01 13.02
C HIS A 90 -6.90 1.17 13.84
N ASP A 91 -7.04 1.00 15.15
CA ASP A 91 -7.46 2.06 16.06
C ASP A 91 -6.26 2.97 16.39
N GLY A 92 -6.51 4.27 16.47
CA GLY A 92 -5.51 5.25 16.85
C GLY A 92 -5.16 5.18 18.33
N SER A 93 -4.02 5.77 18.71
CA SER A 93 -3.60 5.89 20.11
C SER A 93 -4.58 6.68 20.99
N ASP A 94 -5.42 7.50 20.35
CA ASP A 94 -6.52 8.24 20.97
C ASP A 94 -7.87 7.49 20.98
N GLY A 95 -7.88 6.23 20.54
CA GLY A 95 -9.05 5.38 20.42
C GLY A 95 -9.90 5.62 19.18
N SER A 96 -9.48 6.50 18.26
CA SER A 96 -10.23 6.75 17.03
C SER A 96 -10.17 5.55 16.07
N THR A 97 -11.33 5.11 15.61
CA THR A 97 -11.46 4.11 14.54
C THR A 97 -11.16 4.75 13.17
N MET A 98 -10.89 3.93 12.15
CA MET A 98 -10.74 4.40 10.76
C MET A 98 -11.92 5.27 10.31
N SER A 99 -13.15 4.83 10.55
CA SER A 99 -14.35 5.54 10.07
C SER A 99 -14.51 6.91 10.74
N GLU A 100 -14.12 7.03 12.01
CA GLU A 100 -14.08 8.32 12.71
C GLU A 100 -13.01 9.25 12.12
N ARG A 101 -11.80 8.74 11.80
CA ARG A 101 -10.76 9.54 11.16
C ARG A 101 -11.17 10.03 9.77
N VAL A 102 -11.77 9.16 8.97
CA VAL A 102 -12.30 9.49 7.64
C VAL A 102 -13.42 10.53 7.73
N THR A 103 -14.34 10.36 8.69
CA THR A 103 -15.42 11.33 8.94
C THR A 103 -14.87 12.66 9.45
N ALA A 104 -13.89 12.65 10.34
CA ALA A 104 -13.23 13.86 10.86
C ALA A 104 -12.45 14.62 9.77
N ALA A 105 -11.93 13.93 8.76
CA ALA A 105 -11.36 14.54 7.55
C ALA A 105 -12.43 15.16 6.62
N GLY A 106 -13.72 15.00 6.94
CA GLY A 106 -14.85 15.55 6.21
C GLY A 106 -15.24 14.76 4.97
N TYR A 107 -14.83 13.49 4.86
CA TYR A 107 -15.21 12.61 3.77
C TYR A 107 -16.58 11.98 4.08
N GLN A 108 -17.55 12.22 3.20
CA GLN A 108 -18.91 11.69 3.34
C GLN A 108 -19.02 10.36 2.62
N TRP A 109 -19.13 9.27 3.37
CA TRP A 109 -18.99 7.91 2.82
C TRP A 109 -20.25 7.07 2.90
N THR A 110 -20.39 6.16 1.93
CA THR A 110 -21.33 5.03 1.95
C THR A 110 -20.62 3.69 2.15
N ALA A 111 -19.33 3.62 1.80
CA ALA A 111 -18.44 2.51 2.09
C ALA A 111 -17.02 3.03 2.34
N VAL A 112 -16.32 2.43 3.30
CA VAL A 112 -14.91 2.70 3.64
C VAL A 112 -14.20 1.41 4.06
N ALA A 113 -12.90 1.34 3.82
CA ALA A 113 -12.03 0.29 4.36
C ALA A 113 -10.60 0.81 4.50
N GLU A 114 -9.80 0.14 5.32
CA GLU A 114 -8.42 0.50 5.60
C GLU A 114 -7.49 -0.71 5.51
N ASN A 115 -6.30 -0.48 4.96
CA ASN A 115 -5.15 -1.34 5.19
C ASN A 115 -4.08 -0.56 5.95
N VAL A 116 -3.48 -1.20 6.96
CA VAL A 116 -2.31 -0.68 7.68
C VAL A 116 -1.14 -1.64 7.54
N ALA A 117 0.08 -1.11 7.61
CA ALA A 117 1.30 -1.91 7.65
C ALA A 117 2.44 -1.14 8.31
N ALA A 118 3.42 -1.89 8.82
CA ALA A 118 4.64 -1.32 9.36
C ALA A 118 5.86 -2.20 9.05
N GLY A 119 7.01 -1.57 8.80
CA GLY A 119 8.30 -2.21 8.54
C GLY A 119 8.67 -2.39 7.07
N GLN A 120 7.73 -2.25 6.13
CA GLN A 120 8.00 -2.35 4.70
C GLN A 120 8.63 -1.05 4.20
N GLU A 121 9.78 -1.15 3.55
CA GLU A 121 10.60 0.01 3.19
C GLU A 121 10.03 0.80 2.01
N ASP A 122 9.27 0.15 1.13
CA ASP A 122 8.79 0.73 -0.12
C ASP A 122 7.38 0.26 -0.53
N VAL A 123 6.82 0.89 -1.56
CA VAL A 123 5.48 0.58 -2.08
C VAL A 123 5.39 -0.86 -2.58
N ALA A 124 6.43 -1.38 -3.22
CA ALA A 124 6.42 -2.73 -3.78
C ALA A 124 6.31 -3.79 -2.68
N SER A 125 7.12 -3.66 -1.62
CA SER A 125 7.13 -4.60 -0.50
C SER A 125 5.84 -4.55 0.33
N VAL A 126 5.26 -3.37 0.54
CA VAL A 126 3.98 -3.26 1.28
C VAL A 126 2.80 -3.78 0.46
N MET A 127 2.77 -3.51 -0.85
CA MET A 127 1.74 -4.05 -1.74
C MET A 127 1.83 -5.58 -1.86
N GLU A 128 3.03 -6.15 -1.95
CA GLU A 128 3.23 -7.60 -1.89
C GLU A 128 2.68 -8.19 -0.59
N SER A 129 2.98 -7.56 0.55
CA SER A 129 2.47 -7.99 1.87
C SER A 129 0.95 -7.96 1.93
N TRP A 130 0.31 -6.87 1.49
CA TRP A 130 -1.15 -6.75 1.49
C TRP A 130 -1.82 -7.73 0.53
N MET A 131 -1.29 -7.94 -0.67
CA MET A 131 -1.89 -8.87 -1.65
C MET A 131 -1.77 -10.34 -1.24
N ASN A 132 -0.77 -10.67 -0.41
CA ASN A 132 -0.61 -11.99 0.20
C ASN A 132 -1.47 -12.20 1.46
N SER A 133 -2.15 -11.17 1.96
CA SER A 133 -3.06 -11.24 3.10
C SER A 133 -4.52 -11.17 2.63
N GLU A 134 -5.34 -12.16 3.00
CA GLU A 134 -6.71 -12.27 2.49
C GLU A 134 -7.56 -11.04 2.80
N GLY A 135 -7.53 -10.53 4.05
CA GLY A 135 -8.29 -9.36 4.46
C GLY A 135 -7.85 -8.08 3.73
N HIS A 136 -6.53 -7.81 3.69
CA HIS A 136 -6.01 -6.62 3.02
C HIS A 136 -6.24 -6.63 1.51
N ARG A 137 -6.09 -7.82 0.89
CA ARG A 137 -6.42 -8.03 -0.53
C ARG A 137 -7.90 -7.79 -0.80
N ALA A 138 -8.78 -8.23 0.10
CA ALA A 138 -10.22 -8.01 -0.05
C ALA A 138 -10.56 -6.51 -0.08
N ASN A 139 -9.89 -5.69 0.73
CA ASN A 139 -10.05 -4.23 0.70
C ASN A 139 -9.57 -3.63 -0.63
N ILE A 140 -8.37 -4.00 -1.11
CA ILE A 140 -7.81 -3.51 -2.39
C ILE A 140 -8.74 -3.86 -3.58
N LEU A 141 -9.33 -5.06 -3.54
CA LEU A 141 -10.21 -5.57 -4.59
C LEU A 141 -11.70 -5.34 -4.31
N GLY A 142 -12.05 -4.50 -3.33
CA GLY A 142 -13.44 -4.16 -3.05
C GLY A 142 -14.07 -3.42 -4.23
N ALA A 143 -15.15 -3.96 -4.78
CA ALA A 143 -15.82 -3.41 -5.96
C ALA A 143 -16.60 -2.13 -5.66
N ASP A 144 -16.97 -1.90 -4.40
CA ASP A 144 -17.79 -0.77 -3.98
C ASP A 144 -17.00 0.54 -3.89
N TYR A 145 -15.66 0.49 -3.92
CA TYR A 145 -14.81 1.67 -3.79
C TYR A 145 -14.55 2.34 -5.13
N THR A 146 -14.53 3.67 -5.11
CA THR A 146 -14.23 4.53 -6.27
C THR A 146 -13.07 5.49 -6.02
N MET A 147 -12.76 5.74 -4.74
CA MET A 147 -11.74 6.69 -4.30
C MET A 147 -10.74 6.04 -3.35
N PHE A 148 -9.55 6.65 -3.29
CA PHE A 148 -8.39 6.16 -2.57
C PHE A 148 -7.60 7.31 -1.94
N GLY A 149 -7.13 7.08 -0.72
CA GLY A 149 -6.12 7.88 -0.05
C GLY A 149 -5.05 6.98 0.54
N THR A 150 -3.81 7.45 0.63
CA THR A 150 -2.74 6.70 1.28
C THR A 150 -1.73 7.63 1.90
N ALA A 151 -1.06 7.13 2.94
CA ALA A 151 0.02 7.85 3.59
C ALA A 151 1.16 6.93 3.98
N TYR A 152 2.31 7.59 4.17
CA TYR A 152 3.53 7.02 4.68
C TYR A 152 4.08 7.93 5.78
N ALA A 153 4.55 7.33 6.88
CA ALA A 153 5.28 8.01 7.92
C ALA A 153 6.57 7.27 8.25
N TYR A 154 7.63 8.04 8.52
CA TYR A 154 8.92 7.51 8.95
C TYR A 154 9.31 8.03 10.33
N ASN A 155 9.72 7.13 11.21
CA ASN A 155 10.31 7.48 12.50
C ASN A 155 11.54 6.60 12.76
N ALA A 156 12.74 7.19 12.71
CA ALA A 156 13.99 6.44 12.91
C ALA A 156 14.11 5.80 14.30
N ASP A 157 13.42 6.37 15.30
CA ASP A 157 13.48 5.97 16.70
C ASP A 157 12.41 4.92 17.07
N SER A 158 11.48 4.61 16.16
CA SER A 158 10.45 3.61 16.39
C SER A 158 10.88 2.19 15.98
N THR A 159 10.19 1.19 16.48
CA THR A 159 10.45 -0.24 16.25
C THR A 159 10.42 -0.59 14.75
N TYR A 160 9.40 -0.11 14.03
CA TYR A 160 9.19 -0.50 12.62
C TYR A 160 9.77 0.48 11.62
N LYS A 161 10.04 1.72 12.03
CA LYS A 161 10.53 2.85 11.23
C LYS A 161 9.64 3.33 10.09
N HIS A 162 9.01 2.43 9.34
CA HIS A 162 8.17 2.69 8.18
C HIS A 162 6.73 2.34 8.51
N TYR A 163 5.78 3.24 8.30
CA TYR A 163 4.36 3.03 8.58
C TYR A 163 3.53 3.46 7.38
N TRP A 164 2.53 2.66 7.05
CA TRP A 164 1.70 2.83 5.86
C TRP A 164 0.23 2.72 6.21
N THR A 165 -0.58 3.54 5.56
CA THR A 165 -2.05 3.45 5.61
C THR A 165 -2.61 3.60 4.20
N GLN A 166 -3.59 2.78 3.85
CA GLN A 166 -4.46 2.94 2.69
C GLN A 166 -5.89 3.08 3.18
N ASP A 167 -6.57 4.13 2.74
CA ASP A 167 -8.01 4.32 2.95
C ASP A 167 -8.73 4.24 1.60
N PHE A 168 -9.71 3.35 1.52
CA PHE A 168 -10.59 3.16 0.37
C PHE A 168 -11.94 3.75 0.69
N GLY A 169 -12.61 4.34 -0.31
CA GLY A 169 -13.91 4.95 -0.07
C GLY A 169 -14.82 5.03 -1.30
N ALA A 170 -16.11 5.16 -1.02
CA ALA A 170 -17.13 5.63 -1.93
C ALA A 170 -18.10 6.57 -1.20
N GLY A 171 -18.67 7.52 -1.93
CA GLY A 171 -19.59 8.51 -1.37
C GLY A 171 -20.26 9.33 -2.47
N ASP A 172 -21.59 9.47 -2.38
CA ASP A 172 -22.41 10.09 -3.44
C ASP A 172 -22.12 11.58 -3.65
N THR A 173 -21.52 12.24 -2.66
CA THR A 173 -21.20 13.68 -2.67
C THR A 173 -19.70 13.95 -2.78
N GLU A 174 -18.91 12.88 -2.90
CA GLU A 174 -17.45 12.96 -3.00
C GLU A 174 -17.02 12.86 -4.46
N ALA A 175 -15.82 13.36 -4.75
CA ALA A 175 -15.25 13.35 -6.08
C ALA A 175 -13.75 13.07 -6.03
N CYS A 176 -13.24 12.60 -7.16
CA CYS A 176 -11.80 12.52 -7.38
C CYS A 176 -11.16 13.91 -7.27
N ASP A 177 -9.94 13.99 -6.75
CA ASP A 177 -9.19 15.23 -6.79
C ASP A 177 -8.93 15.65 -8.25
N SER A 178 -9.08 16.94 -8.53
CA SER A 178 -8.78 17.50 -9.84
C SER A 178 -7.27 17.37 -10.11
N GLY A 179 -6.90 16.44 -10.99
CA GLY A 179 -5.50 16.14 -11.32
C GLY A 179 -5.20 14.65 -11.50
N SER A 180 -6.10 13.75 -11.07
CA SER A 180 -5.91 12.29 -11.15
C SER A 180 -6.48 11.64 -12.42
N SER A 181 -6.56 12.36 -13.55
CA SER A 181 -6.90 11.75 -14.84
C SER A 181 -5.62 11.26 -15.56
N THR A 182 -5.48 9.95 -15.66
CA THR A 182 -4.45 9.19 -16.36
C THR A 182 -4.15 9.66 -17.80
N ALA A 183 -2.85 9.72 -18.14
CA ALA A 183 -2.19 9.59 -19.45
C ALA A 183 -2.79 10.29 -20.70
N SER A 184 -2.13 11.38 -21.13
CA SER A 184 -1.56 11.58 -22.49
C SER A 184 -1.39 13.08 -22.75
N GLN A 185 -0.24 13.64 -22.38
CA GLN A 185 0.29 14.83 -23.06
C GLN A 185 1.76 14.61 -23.36
N SER A 186 1.97 13.98 -24.51
CA SER A 186 3.15 14.14 -25.34
C SER A 186 3.34 15.63 -25.65
N THR A 187 4.55 16.12 -25.38
CA THR A 187 5.26 17.15 -26.16
C THR A 187 4.46 18.39 -26.58
N ASP A 188 4.37 19.40 -25.71
CA ASP A 188 4.53 20.80 -26.16
C ASP A 188 4.85 21.73 -24.98
N GLN A 189 6.13 21.86 -24.64
CA GLN A 189 6.64 23.06 -23.97
C GLN A 189 7.79 23.59 -24.80
N THR A 190 7.44 24.29 -25.88
CA THR A 190 8.30 25.36 -26.38
C THR A 190 7.47 26.64 -26.46
N GLN A 191 8.09 27.73 -25.99
CA GLN A 191 7.73 29.13 -26.25
C GLN A 191 6.77 29.80 -25.26
N GLN A 192 7.31 30.16 -24.09
CA GLN A 192 7.18 31.54 -23.61
C GLN A 192 8.37 31.92 -22.72
N GLN A 193 9.52 32.15 -23.36
CA GLN A 193 10.61 32.93 -22.76
C GLN A 193 11.24 33.86 -23.81
N THR A 194 10.43 34.81 -24.30
CA THR A 194 10.89 36.12 -24.78
C THR A 194 10.80 37.05 -23.57
N SER A 195 11.79 37.84 -23.17
CA SER A 195 12.79 38.55 -23.95
C SER A 195 13.76 39.22 -22.98
N SER A 196 15.06 39.04 -23.18
CA SER A 196 16.12 39.98 -22.79
C SER A 196 17.46 39.44 -23.28
N GLN A 197 17.83 39.78 -24.51
CA GLN A 197 19.17 40.26 -24.89
C GLN A 197 19.28 40.25 -26.42
N SER A 198 19.21 41.45 -26.97
CA SER A 198 19.74 41.79 -28.29
C SER A 198 21.24 42.01 -28.13
N THR A 199 22.08 41.31 -28.89
CA THR A 199 22.99 41.94 -29.87
C THR A 199 23.81 40.88 -30.60
N ASP A 200 23.75 40.98 -31.93
CA ASP A 200 24.88 40.88 -32.87
C ASP A 200 25.56 39.52 -33.11
N GLN A 201 25.23 38.87 -34.23
CA GLN A 201 26.14 38.62 -35.37
C GLN A 201 25.53 37.69 -36.45
N THR A 202 25.09 38.32 -37.55
CA THR A 202 25.45 38.09 -38.96
C THR A 202 25.97 36.73 -39.47
N GLN A 203 25.24 36.18 -40.47
CA GLN A 203 25.67 35.33 -41.63
C GLN A 203 26.19 33.91 -41.34
N GLN A 204 25.84 32.81 -42.04
CA GLN A 204 25.67 32.59 -43.48
C GLN A 204 25.00 31.20 -43.75
N GLN A 205 24.12 31.15 -44.77
CA GLN A 205 24.07 30.12 -45.86
C GLN A 205 23.57 28.67 -45.55
N THR A 206 22.29 28.32 -45.75
CA THR A 206 21.56 27.76 -46.95
C THR A 206 21.82 26.29 -47.36
N GLN A 207 20.69 25.65 -47.77
CA GLN A 207 20.49 24.44 -48.59
C GLN A 207 20.42 23.11 -47.78
N GLN A 208 19.49 22.17 -47.96
CA GLN A 208 18.68 21.81 -49.14
C GLN A 208 17.52 20.83 -48.78
N GLU A 209 16.33 21.07 -49.36
CA GLU A 209 15.26 20.20 -49.94
C GLU A 209 14.96 18.81 -49.34
N ASP A 210 13.74 18.58 -48.83
CA ASP A 210 12.56 17.97 -49.51
C ASP A 210 12.63 16.45 -49.72
N VAL A 211 11.60 15.73 -49.27
CA VAL A 211 10.77 14.80 -50.09
C VAL A 211 9.64 14.25 -49.22
N ALA A 212 8.41 14.57 -49.62
CA ALA A 212 7.16 13.96 -49.19
C ALA A 212 6.97 12.56 -49.80
N GLY A 213 6.23 11.69 -49.12
CA GLY A 213 5.82 10.40 -49.64
C GLY A 213 4.64 9.81 -48.87
N GLU A 214 3.44 10.11 -49.36
CA GLU A 214 2.17 9.48 -48.99
C GLU A 214 2.09 8.01 -49.41
N ALA A 215 1.30 7.22 -48.67
CA ALA A 215 0.38 6.15 -49.12
C ALA A 215 0.06 5.26 -47.90
N SER A 216 -1.15 5.23 -47.33
CA SER A 216 -2.40 4.66 -47.85
C SER A 216 -2.24 3.24 -48.40
N THR A 217 -2.65 2.23 -47.62
CA THR A 217 -3.30 0.99 -48.12
C THR A 217 -3.93 0.24 -46.94
N SER A 218 -5.25 0.13 -46.99
CA SER A 218 -6.09 -0.79 -46.21
C SER A 218 -5.81 -2.23 -46.62
N GLN A 219 -5.74 -3.17 -45.67
CA GLN A 219 -5.93 -4.59 -45.96
C GLN A 219 -6.75 -5.32 -44.90
N ASP A 220 -7.62 -6.16 -45.45
CA ASP A 220 -8.59 -7.07 -44.85
C ASP A 220 -8.03 -7.96 -43.73
N TYR A 221 -8.80 -8.09 -42.65
CA TYR A 221 -8.62 -9.18 -41.69
C TYR A 221 -9.40 -10.41 -42.16
N THR A 222 -8.66 -11.40 -42.65
CA THR A 222 -9.11 -12.78 -42.85
C THR A 222 -9.17 -13.49 -41.50
N THR A 223 -10.28 -14.19 -41.24
CA THR A 223 -10.51 -15.05 -40.08
C THR A 223 -9.65 -16.32 -40.12
N ALA A 224 -8.87 -16.57 -39.06
CA ALA A 224 -8.14 -17.81 -38.85
C ALA A 224 -8.94 -18.81 -37.99
N PRO A 225 -8.81 -20.14 -38.21
CA PRO A 225 -9.61 -21.15 -37.53
C PRO A 225 -9.08 -21.49 -36.14
N SER A 226 -10.01 -21.82 -35.24
CA SER A 226 -9.76 -22.31 -33.89
C SER A 226 -9.06 -23.68 -33.91
N THR A 227 -7.92 -23.78 -33.22
CA THR A 227 -7.18 -25.03 -33.01
C THR A 227 -7.25 -25.37 -31.52
N THR A 228 -7.84 -26.52 -31.18
CA THR A 228 -7.86 -27.09 -29.84
C THR A 228 -6.49 -27.68 -29.49
N ALA A 229 -5.89 -27.24 -28.38
CA ALA A 229 -4.67 -27.81 -27.82
C ALA A 229 -4.99 -29.06 -26.96
N PRO A 230 -4.09 -30.06 -26.90
CA PRO A 230 -4.31 -31.30 -26.14
C PRO A 230 -4.04 -31.11 -24.65
N THR A 231 -4.88 -31.71 -23.82
CA THR A 231 -4.72 -31.79 -22.36
C THR A 231 -3.55 -32.72 -22.00
N THR A 232 -2.52 -32.18 -21.33
CA THR A 232 -1.44 -32.97 -20.74
C THR A 232 -1.68 -33.09 -19.23
N THR A 233 -1.85 -34.32 -18.76
CA THR A 233 -1.98 -34.66 -17.34
C THR A 233 -0.60 -34.63 -16.66
N ALA A 234 -0.43 -33.81 -15.63
CA ALA A 234 0.78 -33.75 -14.79
C ALA A 234 0.73 -34.81 -13.65
N PRO A 235 1.87 -35.42 -13.27
CA PRO A 235 1.94 -36.39 -12.16
C PRO A 235 1.91 -35.73 -10.77
N PRO A 236 1.59 -36.47 -9.69
CA PRO A 236 1.43 -35.89 -8.35
C PRO A 236 2.79 -35.54 -7.72
N ALA A 237 2.89 -34.31 -7.19
CA ALA A 237 4.02 -33.89 -6.38
C ALA A 237 3.77 -34.30 -4.91
N THR A 238 4.51 -35.32 -4.46
CA THR A 238 4.67 -35.69 -3.05
C THR A 238 5.90 -34.98 -2.49
N THR A 239 5.71 -33.90 -1.73
CA THR A 239 6.36 -33.58 -0.45
C THR A 239 5.96 -32.15 -0.03
N ALA A 240 5.26 -32.03 1.10
CA ALA A 240 4.84 -30.75 1.67
C ALA A 240 6.01 -30.07 2.40
N PRO A 241 6.18 -28.74 2.29
CA PRO A 241 7.08 -27.97 3.15
C PRO A 241 6.52 -27.90 4.59
N PRO A 242 7.36 -27.66 5.62
CA PRO A 242 6.91 -27.60 7.01
C PRO A 242 6.00 -26.38 7.23
N ALA A 243 4.80 -26.63 7.72
CA ALA A 243 3.88 -25.59 8.18
C ALA A 243 4.47 -24.89 9.42
N THR A 244 4.67 -23.58 9.32
CA THR A 244 4.82 -22.73 10.51
C THR A 244 3.41 -22.31 10.89
N GLU A 245 2.96 -22.69 12.09
CA GLU A 245 1.64 -22.33 12.61
C GLU A 245 1.55 -20.81 12.79
N ALA A 246 0.62 -20.18 12.08
CA ALA A 246 0.10 -18.86 12.44
C ALA A 246 -0.73 -19.00 13.73
N PRO A 247 -0.75 -18.00 14.63
CA PRO A 247 -1.62 -18.04 15.81
C PRO A 247 -3.09 -18.08 15.37
N ALA A 248 -3.84 -19.04 15.90
CA ALA A 248 -5.28 -19.11 15.73
C ALA A 248 -5.95 -17.98 16.52
N THR A 249 -6.54 -17.02 15.81
CA THR A 249 -7.52 -16.09 16.38
C THR A 249 -8.86 -16.82 16.40
N GLU A 250 -9.38 -17.11 17.59
CA GLU A 250 -10.74 -17.63 17.73
C GLU A 250 -11.75 -16.58 17.22
N ALA A 251 -12.71 -17.03 16.42
CA ALA A 251 -13.83 -16.20 16.00
C ALA A 251 -14.65 -15.77 17.22
N PRO A 252 -15.17 -14.53 17.29
CA PRO A 252 -16.04 -14.12 18.37
C PRO A 252 -17.35 -14.93 18.31
N THR A 253 -17.60 -15.76 19.32
CA THR A 253 -18.92 -16.34 19.56
C THR A 253 -19.82 -15.28 20.18
N THR A 254 -20.76 -14.77 19.39
CA THR A 254 -21.86 -13.95 19.89
C THR A 254 -22.82 -14.83 20.69
N GLU A 255 -22.73 -14.79 22.01
CA GLU A 255 -23.79 -15.29 22.89
C GLU A 255 -25.07 -14.48 22.64
N ALA A 256 -26.19 -15.17 22.41
CA ALA A 256 -27.50 -14.53 22.28
C ALA A 256 -27.88 -13.85 23.61
N PRO A 257 -28.56 -12.69 23.60
CA PRO A 257 -28.94 -12.01 24.83
C PRO A 257 -29.95 -12.85 25.61
N SER A 258 -29.58 -13.22 26.84
CA SER A 258 -30.49 -13.81 27.82
C SER A 258 -31.31 -12.68 28.46
N THR A 259 -32.62 -12.68 28.19
CA THR A 259 -33.58 -11.76 28.83
C THR A 259 -33.89 -12.27 30.23
N GLU A 260 -33.30 -11.68 31.26
CA GLU A 260 -33.75 -11.88 32.64
C GLU A 260 -35.08 -11.14 32.88
N ALA A 261 -36.05 -11.83 33.48
CA ALA A 261 -37.32 -11.25 33.86
C ALA A 261 -37.13 -10.27 35.04
N PRO A 262 -37.89 -9.17 35.11
CA PRO A 262 -37.73 -8.19 36.18
C PRO A 262 -38.16 -8.77 37.54
N THR A 263 -37.25 -8.80 38.50
CA THR A 263 -37.57 -9.04 39.91
C THR A 263 -37.94 -7.72 40.59
N THR A 264 -39.18 -7.62 41.05
CA THR A 264 -39.68 -6.51 41.86
C THR A 264 -39.17 -6.63 43.29
N GLU A 265 -38.23 -5.76 43.67
CA GLU A 265 -37.82 -5.57 45.07
C GLU A 265 -38.95 -4.90 45.88
N ALA A 266 -39.27 -5.45 47.05
CA ALA A 266 -40.23 -4.84 47.98
C ALA A 266 -39.61 -3.64 48.72
N PRO A 267 -40.37 -2.58 49.05
CA PRO A 267 -39.80 -1.41 49.71
C PRO A 267 -39.37 -1.72 51.14
N SER A 268 -38.10 -1.45 51.45
CA SER A 268 -37.55 -1.43 52.80
C SER A 268 -37.98 -0.14 53.52
N THR A 269 -38.53 -0.27 54.72
CA THR A 269 -38.91 0.87 55.57
C THR A 269 -37.79 1.10 56.57
N ASP A 270 -37.08 2.23 56.48
CA ASP A 270 -36.07 2.63 57.45
C ASP A 270 -36.73 3.02 58.79
N ALA A 271 -36.22 2.45 59.88
CA ALA A 271 -36.59 2.85 61.23
C ALA A 271 -35.86 4.16 61.62
N PRO A 272 -36.49 5.09 62.35
CA PRO A 272 -35.87 6.36 62.70
C PRO A 272 -34.72 6.19 63.70
N TYR A 273 -33.58 6.79 63.38
CA TYR A 273 -32.41 6.91 64.26
C TYR A 273 -32.62 8.02 65.30
N THR A 274 -32.28 7.74 66.56
CA THR A 274 -32.25 8.73 67.65
C THR A 274 -30.81 9.13 67.93
N GLU A 275 -30.45 10.40 67.70
CA GLU A 275 -29.12 10.93 68.07
C GLU A 275 -28.94 11.00 69.60
N SER A 276 -27.80 10.51 70.08
CA SER A 276 -27.36 10.71 71.48
C SER A 276 -26.52 12.00 71.57
N PRO A 277 -26.65 12.80 72.65
CA PRO A 277 -25.97 14.09 72.74
C PRO A 277 -24.48 13.94 73.06
N ALA A 278 -23.66 14.78 72.41
CA ALA A 278 -22.23 14.86 72.60
C ALA A 278 -21.86 15.49 73.95
N ILE A 279 -20.83 14.94 74.61
CA ILE A 279 -20.27 15.43 75.87
C ILE A 279 -19.03 16.26 75.54
N GLU A 280 -19.07 17.58 75.75
CA GLU A 280 -17.90 18.46 75.63
C GLU A 280 -16.94 18.25 76.80
N THR A 281 -15.64 18.09 76.52
CA THR A 281 -14.57 18.13 77.51
C THR A 281 -13.86 19.49 77.47
N PRO A 282 -13.66 20.19 78.60
CA PRO A 282 -13.01 21.50 78.61
C PRO A 282 -11.49 21.39 78.48
N GLY A 283 -10.94 22.19 77.55
CA GLY A 283 -9.53 22.22 77.18
C GLY A 283 -8.57 22.75 78.26
N CYS A 284 -7.39 22.15 78.30
CA CYS A 284 -6.26 22.53 79.15
C CYS A 284 -5.58 23.80 78.62
N LYS A 285 -5.54 24.87 79.43
CA LYS A 285 -4.76 26.09 79.14
C LYS A 285 -3.33 25.93 79.68
N VAL A 286 -2.36 25.93 78.77
CA VAL A 286 -0.93 26.11 79.06
C VAL A 286 -0.69 27.57 79.44
N ARG A 287 -0.04 27.84 80.58
CA ARG A 287 0.54 29.15 80.91
C ARG A 287 2.06 29.08 80.73
N LYS A 288 2.63 30.21 80.27
CA LYS A 288 4.07 30.50 80.20
C LYS A 288 4.74 30.43 81.56
#